data_AF-M1ANY5-F1
#
_entry.id   AF-M1ANY5-F1
#
_cell.length_a   1.000
_cell.length_b   1.000
_cell.length_c   1.000
_cell.angle_alpha   90.00
_cell.angle_beta   90.00
_cell.angle_gamma   90.00
#
_symmetry.space_group_name_H-M   'P 1'
#
loop_
_entity.id
_entity.type
_entity.pdbx_description
1 polymer ?
#
loop_
_entity_poly.entity_id
_entity_poly.type
_entity_poly.pdbx_seq_one_letter_code
_entity_poly.pdbx_strand_id
1 'polypeptide(L)'
;MGVNDVSGIEVVESHPLVRRADPHNLPFFDKVFDFVFSPYLERALFPARYVREMERTVRDGGACVVAVEECGGEEVEEVVKLFKKSKLLEVKNMTLGGERRTNIVMKVVK
;
A
#
# COMPACT_ATOMS: atom_id res chain seq x y z
N MET A 1 -7.71 -6.56 -15.01
CA MET A 1 -6.40 -6.72 -14.32
C MET A 1 -5.88 -8.12 -14.60
N GLY A 2 -4.56 -8.33 -14.58
CA GLY A 2 -3.93 -9.62 -14.90
C GLY A 2 -3.87 -10.64 -13.75
N VAL A 3 -4.61 -10.38 -12.65
CA VAL A 3 -4.71 -11.23 -11.46
C VAL A 3 -6.20 -11.35 -11.10
N ASN A 4 -6.61 -12.52 -10.61
CA ASN A 4 -7.98 -12.78 -10.19
C ASN A 4 -8.25 -12.22 -8.79
N ASP A 5 -9.52 -11.94 -8.49
CA ASP A 5 -9.99 -11.47 -7.17
C ASP A 5 -9.27 -10.19 -6.68
N VAL A 6 -9.26 -9.17 -7.53
CA VAL A 6 -8.63 -7.87 -7.24
C VAL A 6 -9.67 -6.78 -7.20
N SER A 7 -9.59 -5.96 -6.16
CA SER A 7 -10.35 -4.71 -6.04
C SER A 7 -9.43 -3.52 -6.32
N GLY A 8 -9.74 -2.76 -7.38
CA GLY A 8 -9.12 -1.46 -7.64
C GLY A 8 -9.95 -0.33 -7.04
N ILE A 9 -9.30 0.57 -6.30
CA ILE A 9 -9.93 1.76 -5.75
C ILE A 9 -9.11 3.01 -6.05
N GLU A 10 -9.79 4.13 -6.29
CA GLU A 10 -9.20 5.46 -6.45
C GLU A 10 -10.25 6.53 -6.13
N VAL A 11 -9.83 7.77 -5.87
CA VAL A 11 -10.75 8.90 -5.63
C VAL A 11 -11.55 9.26 -6.89
N VAL A 12 -11.00 8.94 -8.07
CA VAL A 12 -11.63 9.04 -9.39
C VAL A 12 -11.73 7.64 -10.00
N GLU A 13 -12.94 7.24 -10.39
CA GLU A 13 -13.18 5.91 -10.94
C GLU A 13 -12.69 5.73 -12.37
N SER A 14 -12.36 4.49 -12.73
CA SER A 14 -12.04 4.08 -14.10
C SER A 14 -12.64 2.70 -14.34
N HIS A 15 -13.88 2.69 -14.80
CA HIS A 15 -14.64 1.47 -14.98
C HIS A 15 -14.08 0.61 -16.14
N PRO A 16 -14.18 -0.73 -16.04
CA PRO A 16 -14.78 -1.49 -14.95
C PRO A 16 -13.80 -1.84 -13.81
N LEU A 17 -12.53 -1.47 -13.92
CA LEU A 17 -11.46 -2.02 -13.08
C LEU A 17 -11.25 -1.28 -11.76
N VAL A 18 -11.58 0.02 -11.72
CA VAL A 18 -11.32 0.88 -10.56
C VAL A 18 -12.61 1.54 -10.13
N ARG A 19 -13.00 1.29 -8.88
CA ARG A 19 -14.18 1.86 -8.24
C ARG A 19 -13.79 3.07 -7.41
N ARG A 20 -14.71 4.01 -7.26
CA ARG A 20 -14.48 5.19 -6.43
C ARG A 20 -14.47 4.84 -4.94
N ALA A 21 -13.40 5.18 -4.21
CA ALA A 21 -13.35 5.15 -2.74
C ALA A 21 -12.22 6.05 -2.18
N ASP A 22 -12.34 6.44 -0.91
CA ASP A 22 -11.26 7.13 -0.19
C ASP A 22 -10.29 6.10 0.41
N PRO A 23 -9.00 6.11 0.03
CA PRO A 23 -8.02 5.18 0.60
C PRO A 23 -7.76 5.39 2.10
N HIS A 24 -8.17 6.52 2.67
CA HIS A 24 -8.09 6.78 4.11
C HIS A 24 -9.29 6.23 4.89
N ASN A 25 -10.29 5.66 4.22
CA ASN A 25 -11.45 5.00 4.82
C ASN A 25 -11.98 3.92 3.87
N LEU A 26 -11.26 2.80 3.81
CA LEU A 26 -11.54 1.76 2.83
C LEU A 26 -12.88 1.06 3.13
N PRO A 27 -13.75 0.86 2.13
CA PRO A 27 -15.08 0.25 2.31
C PRO A 27 -15.01 -1.27 2.39
N PHE A 28 -14.03 -1.80 3.12
CA PHE A 28 -13.76 -3.23 3.26
C PHE A 28 -13.73 -3.61 4.74
N PHE A 29 -14.12 -4.83 5.05
CA PHE A 29 -13.96 -5.38 6.39
C PHE A 29 -12.48 -5.58 6.73
N ASP A 30 -12.21 -5.75 8.01
CA ASP A 30 -10.88 -6.07 8.50
C ASP A 30 -10.46 -7.45 7.99
N LYS A 31 -9.17 -7.60 7.67
CA LYS A 31 -8.51 -8.89 7.35
C LYS A 31 -9.13 -9.67 6.18
N VAL A 32 -9.66 -8.98 5.16
CA VAL A 32 -10.26 -9.62 3.98
C VAL A 32 -9.29 -9.86 2.83
N PHE A 33 -8.17 -9.13 2.78
CA PHE A 33 -7.18 -9.29 1.72
C PHE A 33 -5.94 -10.03 2.21
N ASP A 34 -5.32 -10.76 1.29
CA ASP A 34 -4.01 -11.38 1.51
C ASP A 34 -2.87 -10.41 1.18
N PHE A 35 -3.17 -9.40 0.35
CA PHE A 35 -2.21 -8.49 -0.25
C PHE A 35 -2.86 -7.14 -0.56
N VAL A 36 -2.13 -6.05 -0.33
CA VAL A 36 -2.50 -4.70 -0.78
C VAL A 36 -1.29 -3.97 -1.34
N PHE A 37 -1.49 -3.20 -2.40
CA PHE A 37 -0.45 -2.43 -3.07
C PHE A 37 -0.87 -0.98 -3.28
N SER A 38 0.03 -0.04 -2.95
CA SER A 38 -0.16 1.38 -3.28
C SER A 38 1.09 1.93 -3.99
N PRO A 39 0.96 2.38 -5.26
CA PRO A 39 2.12 2.79 -6.06
C PRO A 39 2.66 4.20 -5.76
N TYR A 40 1.95 5.02 -4.99
CA TYR A 40 2.23 6.45 -4.79
C TYR A 40 1.96 6.92 -3.35
N LEU A 41 2.47 6.20 -2.34
CA LEU A 41 2.16 6.53 -0.93
C LEU A 41 2.60 7.95 -0.55
N GLU A 42 3.68 8.45 -1.14
CA GLU A 42 4.22 9.81 -0.90
C GLU A 42 3.23 10.91 -1.26
N ARG A 43 2.23 10.60 -2.11
CA ARG A 43 1.18 11.53 -2.53
C ARG A 43 -0.05 11.51 -1.61
N ALA A 44 -0.07 10.63 -0.60
CA ALA A 44 -1.18 10.55 0.33
C ALA A 44 -1.22 11.79 1.24
N LEU A 45 -2.40 12.39 1.39
CA LEU A 45 -2.60 13.54 2.29
C LEU A 45 -2.37 13.16 3.76
N PHE A 46 -2.72 11.93 4.15
CA PHE A 46 -2.51 11.40 5.49
C PHE A 46 -1.88 10.01 5.46
N PRO A 47 -0.55 9.89 5.23
CA PRO A 47 0.13 8.60 5.01
C PRO A 47 -0.06 7.61 6.15
N ALA A 48 -0.03 8.06 7.40
CA ALA A 48 -0.25 7.19 8.56
C ALA A 48 -1.67 6.60 8.59
N ARG A 49 -2.69 7.37 8.18
CA ARG A 49 -4.08 6.89 8.11
C ARG A 49 -4.26 5.96 6.92
N TYR A 50 -3.64 6.27 5.79
CA TYR A 50 -3.63 5.43 4.59
C TYR A 50 -3.04 4.05 4.91
N VAL A 51 -1.83 4.01 5.48
CA VAL A 51 -1.16 2.77 5.89
C VAL A 51 -1.98 2.01 6.92
N ARG A 52 -2.62 2.70 7.89
CA ARG A 52 -3.49 2.04 8.86
C ARG A 52 -4.66 1.31 8.20
N GLU A 53 -5.26 1.86 7.16
CA GLU A 53 -6.34 1.19 6.40
C GLU A 53 -5.82 0.01 5.58
N MET A 54 -4.62 0.12 5.01
CA MET A 54 -3.93 -1.01 4.37
C MET A 54 -3.71 -2.16 5.37
N GLU A 55 -3.12 -1.86 6.55
CA GLU A 55 -2.88 -2.85 7.60
C GLU A 55 -4.19 -3.43 8.17
N ARG A 56 -5.26 -2.63 8.27
CA ARG A 56 -6.57 -3.08 8.77
C ARG A 56 -7.21 -4.12 7.85
N THR A 57 -7.15 -3.88 6.55
CA THR A 57 -7.85 -4.70 5.55
C THR A 57 -7.09 -5.96 5.15
N VAL A 58 -5.77 -6.01 5.40
CA VAL A 58 -4.94 -7.19 5.16
C VAL A 58 -4.94 -8.13 6.36
N ARG A 59 -5.04 -9.45 6.12
CA ARG A 59 -5.02 -10.47 7.18
C ARG A 59 -3.66 -10.62 7.82
N ASP A 60 -3.62 -11.19 9.02
CA ASP A 60 -2.36 -11.55 9.68
C ASP A 60 -1.55 -12.50 8.79
N GLY A 61 -0.26 -12.20 8.64
CA GLY A 61 0.63 -12.92 7.73
C GLY A 61 0.56 -12.50 6.27
N GLY A 62 -0.42 -11.67 5.88
CA GLY A 62 -0.51 -11.03 4.56
C GLY A 62 0.51 -9.90 4.38
N ALA A 63 0.52 -9.29 3.20
CA ALA A 63 1.50 -8.28 2.82
C ALA A 63 0.88 -6.93 2.43
N CYS A 64 1.47 -5.85 2.95
CA CYS A 64 1.28 -4.49 2.46
C CYS A 64 2.51 -4.06 1.68
N VAL A 65 2.32 -3.61 0.45
CA VAL A 65 3.40 -3.15 -0.42
C VAL A 65 3.15 -1.71 -0.82
N VAL A 66 4.14 -0.85 -0.60
CA VAL A 66 4.07 0.56 -0.98
C VAL A 66 5.26 0.91 -1.85
N ALA A 67 5.01 1.63 -2.93
CA ALA A 67 6.05 2.31 -3.67
C ALA A 67 6.00 3.80 -3.35
N VAL A 68 7.18 4.36 -3.12
CA VAL A 68 7.41 5.80 -2.95
C VAL A 68 8.40 6.29 -4.01
N GLU A 69 8.58 7.60 -4.13
CA GLU A 69 9.68 8.17 -4.90
C GLU A 69 11.02 7.53 -4.46
N GLU A 70 11.95 7.35 -5.41
CA GLU A 70 13.23 6.71 -5.12
C GLU A 70 13.94 7.45 -3.97
N CYS A 71 14.23 6.72 -2.89
CA CYS A 71 14.74 7.30 -1.65
C CYS A 71 15.79 6.40 -0.99
N GLY A 72 16.51 6.98 -0.01
CA GLY A 72 17.59 6.37 0.73
C GLY A 72 17.12 5.75 2.06
N GLY A 73 18.10 5.34 2.88
CA GLY A 73 17.83 4.60 4.12
C GLY A 73 17.00 5.38 5.15
N GLU A 74 17.29 6.67 5.34
CA GLU A 74 16.59 7.51 6.33
C GLU A 74 15.12 7.70 5.95
N GLU A 75 14.80 7.99 4.69
CA GLU A 75 13.42 8.15 4.24
C GLU A 75 12.65 6.82 4.28
N VAL A 76 13.31 5.70 3.91
CA VAL A 76 12.74 4.36 4.05
C VAL A 76 12.35 4.08 5.50
N GLU A 77 13.19 4.44 6.47
CA GLU A 77 12.87 4.28 7.89
C GLU A 77 11.64 5.10 8.30
N GLU A 78 11.47 6.31 7.78
CA GLU A 78 10.27 7.13 8.04
C GLU A 78 9.00 6.46 7.52
N VAL A 79 9.05 5.91 6.30
CA VAL A 79 7.92 5.16 5.74
C VAL A 79 7.62 3.91 6.57
N VAL A 80 8.66 3.15 6.94
CA VAL A 80 8.51 1.94 7.78
C VAL A 80 7.89 2.28 9.13
N LYS A 81 8.23 3.43 9.74
CA LYS A 81 7.65 3.89 11.01
C LYS A 81 6.15 4.16 10.93
N LEU A 82 5.56 4.35 9.75
CA LEU A 82 4.11 4.51 9.59
C LEU A 82 3.35 3.20 9.89
N PHE A 83 3.95 2.05 9.58
CA PHE A 83 3.37 0.73 9.80
C PHE A 83 3.49 0.33 11.26
N LYS A 84 2.36 0.18 11.95
CA LYS A 84 2.34 -0.15 13.40
C LYS A 84 2.05 -1.62 13.67
N LYS A 85 1.57 -2.34 12.67
CA LYS A 85 1.09 -3.72 12.73
C LYS A 85 1.88 -4.67 11.84
N SER A 86 2.91 -4.16 11.18
CA SER A 86 3.70 -4.89 10.21
C SER A 86 5.20 -4.90 10.53
N LYS A 87 5.92 -5.81 9.90
CA LYS A 87 7.39 -5.88 9.91
C LYS A 87 7.92 -5.72 8.50
N LEU A 88 9.01 -4.97 8.35
CA LEU A 88 9.73 -4.85 7.09
C LEU A 88 10.26 -6.23 6.65
N LEU A 89 10.05 -6.56 5.37
CA LEU A 89 10.60 -7.76 4.73
C LEU A 89 11.66 -7.42 3.69
N GLU A 90 11.38 -6.46 2.81
CA GLU A 90 12.22 -6.14 1.67
C GLU A 90 12.10 -4.67 1.30
N VAL A 91 13.21 -4.10 0.84
CA VAL A 91 13.28 -2.78 0.21
C VAL A 91 13.99 -2.96 -1.12
N LYS A 92 13.41 -2.45 -2.21
CA LYS A 92 13.97 -2.62 -3.55
C LYS A 92 13.62 -1.46 -4.46
N ASN A 93 14.63 -0.90 -5.13
CA ASN A 93 14.39 0.12 -6.15
C ASN A 93 13.92 -0.54 -7.46
N MET A 94 12.91 0.05 -8.08
CA MET A 94 12.31 -0.43 -9.32
C MET A 94 11.86 0.72 -10.20
N THR A 95 11.51 0.41 -11.44
CA THR A 95 10.85 1.36 -12.34
C THR A 95 9.37 0.99 -12.43
N LEU A 96 8.49 1.95 -12.17
CA LEU A 96 7.03 1.77 -12.20
C LEU A 96 6.40 2.96 -12.91
N GLY A 97 5.58 2.71 -13.94
CA GLY A 97 4.96 3.79 -14.72
C GLY A 97 5.96 4.70 -15.45
N GLY A 98 7.19 4.24 -15.67
CA GLY A 98 8.28 5.04 -16.24
C GLY A 98 9.09 5.86 -15.22
N GLU A 99 8.68 5.86 -13.94
CA GLU A 99 9.36 6.57 -12.86
C GLU A 99 10.21 5.61 -12.02
N ARG A 100 11.34 6.10 -11.49
CA ARG A 100 12.14 5.39 -10.50
C ARG A 100 11.49 5.49 -9.13
N ARG A 101 11.35 4.36 -8.44
CA ARG A 101 10.65 4.25 -7.16
C ARG A 101 11.33 3.27 -6.22
N THR A 102 11.18 3.50 -4.92
CA THR A 102 11.58 2.56 -3.87
C THR A 102 10.35 1.80 -3.41
N ASN A 103 10.37 0.48 -3.59
CA ASN A 103 9.32 -0.42 -3.17
C ASN A 103 9.65 -1.00 -1.80
N ILE A 104 8.69 -0.95 -0.88
CA ILE A 104 8.84 -1.36 0.52
C ILE A 104 7.77 -2.41 0.82
N VAL A 105 8.21 -3.61 1.19
CA VAL A 105 7.37 -4.77 1.46
C VAL A 105 7.25 -4.98 2.97
N MET A 106 6.01 -4.90 3.48
CA MET A 106 5.68 -5.03 4.89
C MET A 106 4.80 -6.26 5.11
N LYS A 107 5.15 -7.11 6.06
CA LYS A 107 4.32 -8.26 6.47
C LYS A 107 3.48 -7.91 7.68
N VAL A 108 2.16 -8.06 7.59
CA VAL A 108 1.25 -7.85 8.72
C VAL A 108 1.48 -8.95 9.75
N VAL A 109 1.66 -8.59 11.02
CA VAL A 109 1.96 -9.53 12.10
C VAL A 109 0.98 -9.47 13.28
N LYS A 110 0.18 -8.41 13.43
CA LYS A 110 -0.79 -8.23 14.53
C LYS A 110 -1.96 -7.32 14.15
#